data_AF-A0ABC9P2U3-F1
#
_entry.id   AF-A0ABC9P2U3-F1
#
_cell.length_a   1.000
_cell.length_b   1.000
_cell.length_c   1.000
_cell.angle_alpha   90.00
_cell.angle_beta   90.00
_cell.angle_gamma   90.00
#
_symmetry.space_group_name_H-M   'P 1'
#
loop_
_entity.id
_entity.type
_entity.pdbx_description
1 polymer ?
#
loop_
_entity_poly.entity_id
_entity_poly.type
_entity_poly.pdbx_seq_one_letter_code
_entity_poly.pdbx_strand_id
1 'polypeptide(L)'
;MYFQLSDGIVVSSVLVTHYLVEKNLSWAIIGNEFLLMSIGVGLALLANSYMPDTEKRLREDQEVIETMFRKILREMALHLNNAAGERNLVMHCADLKTFIRTGETWAKNHAENQLLSTNTYYLEYFAMRKMQSNILKNMLELLEDITVDAQQVRYIQQLLEYTAETFAENNDGQEIMNRIKTVYETYRTKPLPQTRSEFENRARLFQFLQLFQSFIQVKADFAKLQLDK
;
A
#
# COMPACT_ATOMS: atom_id res chain seq x y z
N MET A 1 1.88 24.75 -14.03
CA MET A 1 0.66 24.03 -14.45
C MET A 1 0.67 23.98 -15.97
N TYR A 2 1.18 22.90 -16.55
CA TYR A 2 1.18 22.73 -18.01
C TYR A 2 -0.20 22.16 -18.36
N PHE A 3 -1.13 23.00 -18.77
CA PHE A 3 -2.39 22.51 -19.33
C PHE A 3 -2.03 21.62 -20.52
N GLN A 4 -2.45 20.35 -20.51
CA GLN A 4 -2.34 19.45 -21.65
C GLN A 4 -3.25 20.00 -22.77
N LEU A 5 -2.78 21.05 -23.45
CA LEU A 5 -3.47 21.72 -24.57
C LEU A 5 -3.69 20.79 -25.77
N SER A 6 -3.10 19.59 -25.76
CA SER A 6 -3.24 18.58 -26.81
C SER A 6 -4.69 18.09 -26.98
N ASP A 7 -5.45 17.94 -25.89
CA ASP A 7 -6.82 17.43 -25.97
C ASP A 7 -7.78 18.46 -26.58
N GLY A 8 -7.49 19.75 -26.39
CA GLY A 8 -8.24 20.85 -27.00
C GLY A 8 -8.07 20.93 -28.51
N ILE A 9 -6.96 20.44 -29.06
CA ILE A 9 -6.67 20.48 -30.51
C ILE A 9 -7.65 19.56 -31.27
N VAL A 10 -7.96 18.39 -30.73
CA VAL A 10 -8.88 17.43 -31.36
C VAL A 10 -10.29 18.01 -31.44
N VAL A 11 -10.79 18.54 -30.32
CA VAL A 11 -12.13 19.17 -30.27
C VAL A 11 -12.21 20.41 -31.16
N SER A 12 -11.16 21.23 -31.17
CA SER A 12 -11.09 22.44 -32.02
C SER A 12 -11.03 22.09 -33.51
N SER A 13 -10.37 21.01 -33.89
CA SER A 13 -10.27 20.56 -35.28
C SER A 13 -11.62 20.09 -35.83
N VAL A 14 -12.41 19.39 -35.02
CA VAL A 14 -13.78 18.96 -35.38
C VAL A 14 -14.69 20.17 -35.60
N LEU A 15 -14.66 21.15 -34.69
CA LEU A 15 -15.41 22.40 -34.83
C LEU A 15 -15.04 23.13 -36.12
N VAL A 16 -13.74 23.33 -36.38
CA VAL A 16 -13.25 24.00 -37.60
C VAL A 16 -13.68 23.26 -38.87
N THR A 17 -13.67 21.92 -38.85
CA THR A 17 -14.12 21.12 -39.99
C THR A 17 -15.61 21.32 -40.28
N HIS A 18 -16.44 21.35 -39.23
CA HIS A 18 -17.88 21.61 -39.38
C HIS A 18 -18.14 23.00 -39.97
N TYR A 19 -17.47 24.04 -39.45
CA TYR A 19 -17.55 25.40 -40.00
C TYR A 19 -17.08 25.51 -41.46
N LEU A 20 -16.01 24.80 -41.84
CA LEU A 20 -15.49 24.79 -43.22
C LEU A 20 -16.45 24.11 -44.21
N VAL A 21 -17.18 23.08 -43.77
CA VAL A 21 -18.17 22.37 -44.59
C VAL A 21 -19.43 23.20 -44.79
N GLU A 22 -19.91 23.86 -43.74
CA GLU A 22 -21.18 24.61 -43.77
C GLU A 22 -21.06 25.98 -44.47
N LYS A 23 -19.83 26.49 -44.63
CA LYS A 23 -19.46 27.73 -45.36
C LYS A 23 -20.21 29.01 -44.92
N ASN A 24 -20.91 28.97 -43.79
CA ASN A 24 -21.67 30.08 -43.22
C ASN A 24 -21.45 30.14 -41.71
N LEU A 25 -21.11 31.33 -41.20
CA LEU A 25 -20.93 31.62 -39.77
C LEU A 25 -22.16 32.32 -39.21
N SER A 26 -23.31 31.65 -39.25
CA SER A 26 -24.53 32.21 -38.65
C SER A 26 -24.54 31.98 -37.14
N TRP A 27 -25.18 32.88 -36.38
CA TRP A 27 -25.38 32.71 -34.94
C TRP A 27 -26.09 31.39 -34.57
N ALA A 28 -26.93 30.87 -35.47
CA ALA A 28 -27.62 29.60 -35.30
C ALA A 28 -26.64 28.41 -35.34
N ILE A 29 -25.67 28.42 -36.26
CA ILE A 29 -24.64 27.38 -36.38
C ILE A 29 -23.72 27.39 -35.16
N ILE A 30 -23.33 28.58 -34.70
CA ILE A 30 -22.52 28.74 -33.49
C ILE A 30 -23.25 28.17 -32.26
N GLY A 31 -24.54 28.46 -32.11
CA GLY A 31 -25.35 27.91 -31.02
C GLY A 31 -25.51 26.39 -31.08
N ASN A 32 -25.68 25.83 -32.29
CA ASN A 32 -25.78 24.40 -32.51
C ASN A 32 -24.48 23.66 -32.15
N GLU A 33 -23.33 24.16 -32.61
CA GLU A 33 -22.02 23.60 -32.27
C GLU A 33 -21.71 23.69 -30.77
N PHE A 34 -22.07 24.80 -30.13
CA PHE A 34 -21.93 24.95 -28.68
C PHE A 34 -22.78 23.92 -27.91
N LEU A 35 -24.01 23.66 -28.35
CA LEU A 35 -24.88 22.63 -27.77
C LEU A 35 -24.31 21.22 -27.97
N LEU A 36 -23.85 20.90 -29.18
CA LEU A 36 -23.20 19.61 -29.47
C LEU A 36 -21.95 19.40 -28.61
N MET A 37 -21.12 20.44 -28.46
CA MET A 37 -19.95 20.41 -27.59
C MET A 37 -20.35 20.21 -26.12
N SER A 38 -21.39 20.91 -25.66
CA SER A 38 -21.90 20.78 -24.28
C SER A 38 -22.44 19.38 -24.00
N ILE A 39 -23.14 18.76 -24.96
CA ILE A 39 -23.60 17.37 -24.87
C ILE A 39 -22.42 16.41 -24.84
N GLY A 40 -21.42 16.61 -25.70
CA GLY A 40 -20.21 15.78 -25.75
C GLY A 40 -19.42 15.82 -24.44
N VAL A 41 -19.18 17.03 -23.92
CA VAL A 41 -18.54 17.24 -22.60
C VAL A 41 -19.41 16.65 -21.49
N GLY A 42 -20.73 16.88 -21.51
CA GLY A 42 -21.66 16.36 -20.52
C GLY A 42 -21.67 14.83 -20.46
N LEU A 43 -21.74 14.16 -21.61
CA LEU A 43 -21.68 12.70 -21.69
C LEU A 43 -20.31 12.16 -21.25
N ALA A 44 -19.21 12.83 -21.62
CA ALA A 44 -17.87 12.45 -21.16
C ALA A 44 -17.75 12.57 -19.62
N LEU A 45 -18.27 13.65 -19.03
CA LEU A 45 -18.32 13.83 -17.58
C LEU A 45 -19.19 12.78 -16.89
N LEU A 46 -20.36 12.44 -17.47
CA LEU A 46 -21.25 11.40 -16.93
C LEU A 46 -20.61 10.01 -17.01
N ALA A 47 -19.99 9.67 -18.14
CA ALA A 47 -19.25 8.41 -18.31
C ALA A 47 -18.06 8.33 -17.34
N ASN A 48 -17.31 9.42 -17.18
CA ASN A 48 -16.16 9.47 -16.29
C ASN A 48 -16.56 9.49 -14.80
N SER A 49 -17.72 10.06 -14.46
CA SER A 49 -18.27 10.04 -13.10
C SER A 49 -18.78 8.65 -12.67
N TYR A 50 -18.99 7.72 -13.61
CA TYR A 50 -19.53 6.39 -13.33
C TYR A 50 -18.48 5.30 -13.58
N MET A 51 -17.53 5.13 -12.65
CA MET A 51 -16.64 3.95 -12.59
C MET A 51 -16.75 3.19 -11.25
N PRO A 52 -17.90 2.57 -10.96
CA PRO A 52 -18.08 1.79 -9.73
C PRO A 52 -17.15 0.57 -9.63
N ASP A 53 -16.76 -0.04 -10.76
CA ASP A 53 -15.97 -1.28 -10.75
C ASP A 53 -14.52 -1.08 -10.25
N THR A 54 -13.95 0.11 -10.45
CA THR A 54 -12.56 0.37 -10.04
C THR A 54 -12.43 0.52 -8.53
N GLU A 55 -13.36 1.23 -7.89
CA GLU A 55 -13.35 1.36 -6.43
C GLU A 55 -13.58 -0.01 -5.75
N LYS A 56 -14.54 -0.78 -6.25
CA LYS A 56 -14.81 -2.13 -5.75
C LYS A 56 -13.57 -3.02 -5.83
N ARG A 57 -12.89 -3.00 -6.99
CA ARG A 57 -11.63 -3.73 -7.19
C ARG A 57 -10.55 -3.28 -6.22
N LEU A 58 -10.39 -1.98 -6.01
CA LEU A 58 -9.40 -1.45 -5.08
C LEU A 58 -9.64 -1.98 -3.66
N ARG A 59 -10.89 -2.00 -3.18
CA ARG A 59 -11.23 -2.58 -1.88
C ARG A 59 -10.92 -4.07 -1.79
N GLU A 60 -11.27 -4.84 -2.82
CA GLU A 60 -10.91 -6.26 -2.90
C GLU A 60 -9.38 -6.46 -2.85
N ASP A 61 -8.61 -5.63 -3.58
CA ASP A 61 -7.15 -5.66 -3.53
C ASP A 61 -6.60 -5.33 -2.12
N GLN A 62 -7.24 -4.42 -1.36
CA GLN A 62 -6.86 -4.14 0.03
C GLN A 62 -7.00 -5.39 0.92
N GLU A 63 -8.14 -6.08 0.84
CA GLU A 63 -8.42 -7.30 1.61
C GLU A 63 -7.45 -8.44 1.28
N VAL A 64 -7.14 -8.61 -0.02
CA VAL A 64 -6.15 -9.59 -0.48
C VAL A 64 -4.77 -9.28 0.09
N ILE A 65 -4.32 -8.01 0.02
CA ILE A 65 -3.03 -7.58 0.58
C ILE A 65 -2.97 -7.87 2.08
N GLU A 66 -4.01 -7.56 2.83
CA GLU A 66 -4.06 -7.85 4.26
C GLU A 66 -3.94 -9.34 4.53
N THR A 67 -4.68 -10.16 3.80
CA THR A 67 -4.62 -11.62 3.92
C THR A 67 -3.21 -12.14 3.64
N MET A 68 -2.53 -11.61 2.63
CA MET A 68 -1.15 -11.97 2.30
C MET A 68 -0.16 -11.57 3.41
N PHE A 69 -0.28 -10.36 3.97
CA PHE A 69 0.54 -9.93 5.12
C PHE A 69 0.31 -10.85 6.34
N ARG A 70 -0.96 -11.12 6.68
CA ARG A 70 -1.30 -12.03 7.79
C ARG A 70 -0.71 -13.42 7.60
N LYS A 71 -0.76 -13.95 6.37
CA LYS A 71 -0.17 -15.24 6.03
C LYS A 71 1.33 -15.26 6.25
N ILE A 72 2.05 -14.26 5.73
CA ILE A 72 3.51 -14.17 5.89
C ILE A 72 3.89 -14.04 7.36
N LEU A 73 3.21 -13.17 8.13
CA LEU A 73 3.47 -12.99 9.56
C LEU A 73 3.23 -14.29 10.37
N ARG A 74 2.19 -15.06 10.04
CA ARG A 74 1.95 -16.39 10.65
C ARG A 74 3.05 -17.38 10.30
N GLU A 75 3.45 -17.44 9.04
CA GLU A 75 4.53 -18.33 8.61
C GLU A 75 5.87 -17.95 9.26
N MET A 76 6.16 -16.66 9.43
CA MET A 76 7.33 -16.20 10.20
C MET A 76 7.28 -16.69 11.65
N ALA A 77 6.11 -16.67 12.29
CA ALA A 77 5.96 -17.19 13.65
C ALA A 77 6.20 -18.70 13.71
N LEU A 78 5.64 -19.45 12.76
CA LEU A 78 5.75 -20.91 12.69
C LEU A 78 7.18 -21.39 12.40
N HIS A 79 7.94 -20.61 11.61
CA HIS A 79 9.26 -21.00 11.13
C HIS A 79 10.43 -20.29 11.84
N LEU A 80 10.19 -19.66 12.99
CA LEU A 80 11.26 -19.16 13.86
C LEU A 80 12.27 -20.28 14.18
N ASN A 81 13.55 -20.04 13.88
CA ASN A 81 14.66 -21.00 13.98
C ASN A 81 14.54 -22.25 13.07
N ASN A 82 13.70 -22.21 12.02
CA ASN A 82 13.53 -23.35 11.11
C ASN A 82 13.70 -22.93 9.65
N ALA A 83 14.87 -23.25 9.09
CA ALA A 83 15.23 -22.92 7.72
C ALA A 83 14.35 -23.58 6.63
N ALA A 84 13.61 -24.65 6.96
CA ALA A 84 12.78 -25.34 5.97
C ALA A 84 11.60 -24.50 5.44
N GLY A 85 11.18 -23.46 6.17
CA GLY A 85 10.08 -22.57 5.77
C GLY A 85 10.47 -21.38 4.88
N GLU A 86 11.77 -21.11 4.74
CA GLU A 86 12.28 -19.85 4.17
C GLU A 86 11.92 -19.65 2.69
N ARG A 87 12.05 -20.70 1.87
CA ARG A 87 11.78 -20.60 0.42
C ARG A 87 10.35 -20.18 0.11
N ASN A 88 9.39 -20.65 0.90
CA ASN A 88 7.97 -20.32 0.73
C ASN A 88 7.71 -18.87 1.15
N LEU A 89 8.32 -18.41 2.26
CA LEU A 89 8.23 -17.03 2.73
C LEU A 89 8.76 -16.03 1.71
N VAL A 90 9.92 -16.31 1.10
CA VAL A 90 10.51 -15.46 0.05
C VAL A 90 9.58 -15.36 -1.16
N MET A 91 8.99 -16.47 -1.59
CA MET A 91 8.02 -16.49 -2.69
C MET A 91 6.77 -15.68 -2.36
N HIS A 92 6.16 -15.91 -1.20
CA HIS A 92 4.99 -15.15 -0.75
C HIS A 92 5.26 -13.64 -0.65
N CYS A 93 6.46 -13.25 -0.20
CA CYS A 93 6.86 -11.84 -0.16
C CYS A 93 7.00 -11.24 -1.57
N ALA A 94 7.53 -12.00 -2.54
CA ALA A 94 7.64 -11.57 -3.93
C ALA A 94 6.26 -11.42 -4.58
N ASP A 95 5.35 -12.35 -4.33
CA ASP A 95 3.96 -12.31 -4.80
C ASP A 95 3.24 -11.09 -4.22
N LEU A 96 3.36 -10.85 -2.91
CA LEU A 96 2.79 -9.69 -2.23
C LEU A 96 3.28 -8.37 -2.86
N LYS A 97 4.59 -8.26 -3.09
CA LYS A 97 5.18 -7.05 -3.70
C LYS A 97 4.66 -6.83 -5.12
N THR A 98 4.46 -7.90 -5.89
CA THR A 98 3.90 -7.83 -7.24
C THR A 98 2.43 -7.41 -7.20
N PHE A 99 1.65 -7.98 -6.29
CA PHE A 99 0.24 -7.65 -6.12
C PHE A 99 0.06 -6.17 -5.70
N ILE A 100 0.85 -5.68 -4.75
CA ILE A 100 0.85 -4.27 -4.33
C ILE A 100 1.15 -3.32 -5.50
N ARG A 101 2.12 -3.66 -6.36
CA ARG A 101 2.44 -2.83 -7.56
C ARG A 101 1.28 -2.75 -8.54
N THR A 102 0.56 -3.86 -8.72
CA THR A 102 -0.64 -3.89 -9.55
C THR A 102 -1.71 -2.97 -8.94
N GLY A 103 -1.98 -3.09 -7.64
CA GLY A 103 -2.95 -2.23 -6.95
C GLY A 103 -2.55 -0.74 -6.93
N GLU A 104 -1.25 -0.42 -6.81
CA GLU A 104 -0.72 0.94 -6.93
C GLU A 104 -1.04 1.55 -8.32
N THR A 105 -0.95 0.73 -9.38
CA THR A 105 -1.31 1.15 -10.74
C THR A 105 -2.82 1.40 -10.86
N TRP A 106 -3.66 0.54 -10.28
CA TRP A 106 -5.11 0.76 -10.23
C TRP A 106 -5.47 2.01 -9.44
N ALA A 107 -4.83 2.24 -8.29
CA ALA A 107 -5.08 3.40 -7.45
C ALA A 107 -4.69 4.70 -8.17
N LYS A 108 -3.60 4.68 -8.93
CA LYS A 108 -3.18 5.81 -9.77
C LYS A 108 -4.21 6.10 -10.87
N ASN A 109 -4.61 5.09 -11.63
CA ASN A 109 -5.63 5.26 -12.67
C ASN A 109 -6.97 5.76 -12.08
N HIS A 110 -7.34 5.24 -10.90
CA HIS A 110 -8.54 5.68 -10.20
C HIS A 110 -8.48 7.15 -9.78
N ALA A 111 -7.33 7.60 -9.26
CA ALA A 111 -7.13 9.00 -8.89
C ALA A 111 -7.12 9.93 -10.12
N GLU A 112 -6.53 9.50 -11.24
CA GLU A 112 -6.53 10.27 -12.50
C GLU A 112 -7.94 10.39 -13.10
N ASN A 113 -8.79 9.39 -12.93
CA ASN A 113 -10.18 9.38 -13.42
C ASN A 113 -11.14 10.21 -12.54
N GLN A 114 -10.74 10.64 -11.34
CA GLN A 114 -11.55 11.50 -10.48
C GLN A 114 -11.36 12.99 -10.84
N LEU A 115 -12.18 13.51 -11.76
CA LEU A 115 -12.10 14.92 -12.20
C LEU A 115 -12.55 15.94 -11.14
N LEU A 116 -13.39 15.56 -10.18
CA LEU A 116 -14.02 16.47 -9.20
C LEU A 116 -13.60 16.22 -7.74
N SER A 117 -12.98 15.07 -7.44
CA SER A 117 -12.60 14.68 -6.08
C SER A 117 -11.11 14.42 -5.94
N THR A 118 -10.51 14.97 -4.89
CA THR A 118 -9.10 14.75 -4.54
C THR A 118 -8.97 13.58 -3.56
N ASN A 119 -9.67 12.47 -3.80
CA ASN A 119 -9.58 11.33 -2.89
C ASN A 119 -8.27 10.56 -3.14
N THR A 120 -7.25 10.90 -2.35
CA THR A 120 -5.93 10.26 -2.40
C THR A 120 -5.82 9.02 -1.52
N TYR A 121 -6.91 8.58 -0.88
CA TYR A 121 -6.90 7.48 0.09
C TYR A 121 -6.24 6.21 -0.46
N TYR A 122 -6.68 5.72 -1.63
CA TYR A 122 -6.13 4.48 -2.19
C TYR A 122 -4.65 4.64 -2.58
N LEU A 123 -4.26 5.79 -3.14
CA LEU A 123 -2.86 6.08 -3.44
C LEU A 123 -1.97 5.98 -2.19
N GLU A 124 -2.41 6.60 -1.10
CA GLU A 124 -1.71 6.60 0.19
C GLU A 124 -1.69 5.20 0.81
N TYR A 125 -2.79 4.45 0.71
CA TYR A 125 -2.87 3.07 1.19
C TYR A 125 -1.86 2.16 0.48
N PHE A 126 -1.82 2.16 -0.86
CA PHE A 126 -0.89 1.31 -1.60
C PHE A 126 0.57 1.75 -1.43
N ALA A 127 0.84 3.06 -1.28
CA ALA A 127 2.17 3.57 -0.93
C ALA A 127 2.63 3.06 0.45
N MET A 128 1.73 3.11 1.45
CA MET A 128 1.96 2.56 2.79
C MET A 128 2.26 1.06 2.74
N ARG A 129 1.43 0.27 2.04
CA ARG A 129 1.63 -1.19 1.88
C ARG A 129 2.92 -1.53 1.15
N LYS A 130 3.31 -0.74 0.15
CA LYS A 130 4.59 -0.89 -0.55
C LYS A 130 5.78 -0.68 0.40
N MET A 131 5.73 0.34 1.24
CA MET A 131 6.76 0.57 2.26
C MET A 131 6.82 -0.60 3.26
N GLN A 132 5.66 -1.04 3.78
CA GLN A 132 5.57 -2.22 4.64
C GLN A 132 6.15 -3.48 4.00
N SER A 133 5.89 -3.73 2.71
CA SER A 133 6.41 -4.91 2.00
C SER A 133 7.94 -4.92 1.90
N ASN A 134 8.56 -3.74 1.75
CA ASN A 134 10.02 -3.63 1.73
C ASN A 134 10.62 -3.87 3.13
N ILE A 135 9.98 -3.36 4.19
CA ILE A 135 10.42 -3.60 5.57
C ILE A 135 10.28 -5.09 5.91
N LEU A 136 9.15 -5.71 5.54
CA LEU A 136 8.89 -7.14 5.73
C LEU A 136 9.97 -8.01 5.06
N LYS A 137 10.38 -7.65 3.84
CA LYS A 137 11.49 -8.34 3.16
C LYS A 137 12.77 -8.29 3.98
N ASN A 138 13.15 -7.11 4.49
CA ASN A 138 14.35 -6.95 5.30
C ASN A 138 14.23 -7.72 6.64
N MET A 139 13.03 -7.81 7.21
CA MET A 139 12.77 -8.63 8.40
C MET A 139 13.00 -10.12 8.12
N LEU A 140 12.56 -10.62 6.96
CA LEU A 140 12.77 -12.00 6.54
C LEU A 140 14.26 -12.31 6.34
N GLU A 141 14.98 -11.45 5.62
CA GLU A 141 16.43 -11.60 5.42
C GLU A 141 17.20 -11.66 6.75
N LEU A 142 16.78 -10.87 7.75
CA LEU A 142 17.39 -10.96 9.08
C LEU A 142 17.06 -12.25 9.83
N LEU A 143 15.84 -12.78 9.67
CA LEU A 143 15.43 -14.01 10.37
C LEU A 143 16.25 -15.22 9.95
N GLU A 144 16.75 -15.27 8.71
CA GLU A 144 17.63 -16.33 8.21
C GLU A 144 18.93 -16.44 9.02
N ASP A 145 19.42 -15.31 9.56
CA ASP A 145 20.69 -15.22 10.29
C ASP A 145 20.54 -15.14 11.82
N ILE A 146 19.31 -15.29 12.34
CA ILE A 146 18.99 -15.23 13.77
C ILE A 146 18.70 -16.63 14.31
N THR A 147 19.44 -17.01 15.36
CA THR A 147 19.10 -18.15 16.21
C THR A 147 18.49 -17.63 17.51
N VAL A 148 17.17 -17.55 17.57
CA VAL A 148 16.47 -17.07 18.77
C VAL A 148 16.64 -18.08 19.91
N ASP A 149 17.10 -17.58 21.06
CA ASP A 149 17.18 -18.36 22.30
C ASP A 149 15.83 -18.99 22.66
N ALA A 150 15.83 -20.25 23.12
CA ALA A 150 14.59 -21.02 23.34
C ALA A 150 13.59 -20.33 24.28
N GLN A 151 14.09 -19.58 25.28
CA GLN A 151 13.25 -18.80 26.18
C GLN A 151 12.60 -17.58 25.52
N GLN A 152 13.16 -17.09 24.40
CA GLN A 152 12.70 -15.90 23.68
C GLN A 152 11.85 -16.22 22.45
N VAL A 153 11.99 -17.43 21.89
CA VAL A 153 11.19 -17.89 20.74
C VAL A 153 9.70 -17.64 20.98
N ARG A 154 9.19 -18.00 22.17
CA ARG A 154 7.77 -17.84 22.50
C ARG A 154 7.29 -16.39 22.48
N TYR A 155 8.09 -15.43 22.93
CA TYR A 155 7.69 -14.02 22.94
C TYR A 155 7.61 -13.45 21.52
N ILE A 156 8.56 -13.79 20.65
CA ILE A 156 8.57 -13.32 19.26
C ILE A 156 7.44 -14.01 18.46
N GLN A 157 7.23 -15.31 18.69
CA GLN A 157 6.12 -16.06 18.10
C GLN A 157 4.78 -15.41 18.44
N GLN A 158 4.50 -15.19 19.72
CA GLN A 158 3.26 -14.56 20.17
C GLN A 158 3.11 -13.13 19.62
N LEU A 159 4.19 -12.37 19.50
CA LEU A 159 4.15 -11.05 18.90
C LEU A 159 3.76 -11.10 17.41
N LEU A 160 4.37 -12.00 16.64
CA LEU A 160 4.07 -12.19 15.21
C LEU A 160 2.65 -12.74 14.99
N GLU A 161 2.23 -13.73 15.78
CA GLU A 161 0.89 -14.31 15.76
C GLU A 161 -0.17 -13.26 16.08
N TYR A 162 -0.01 -12.53 17.19
CA TYR A 162 -0.91 -11.45 17.59
C TYR A 162 -1.00 -10.38 16.51
N THR A 163 0.13 -9.98 15.95
CA THR A 163 0.17 -9.02 14.83
C THR A 163 -0.64 -9.58 13.67
N ALA A 164 -0.42 -10.82 13.25
CA ALA A 164 -1.15 -11.42 12.14
C ALA A 164 -2.65 -11.56 12.38
N GLU A 165 -3.08 -11.82 13.60
CA GLU A 165 -4.51 -11.91 13.95
C GLU A 165 -5.20 -10.55 13.94
N THR A 166 -4.48 -9.50 14.33
CA THR A 166 -5.01 -8.15 14.49
C THR A 166 -4.69 -7.21 13.33
N PHE A 167 -3.92 -7.66 12.33
CA PHE A 167 -3.48 -6.85 11.19
C PHE A 167 -4.63 -6.53 10.26
N ALA A 168 -5.32 -5.42 10.51
CA ALA A 168 -6.45 -4.96 9.72
C ALA A 168 -6.32 -3.48 9.39
N GLU A 169 -7.03 -2.99 8.38
CA GLU A 169 -7.04 -1.58 7.97
C GLU A 169 -7.32 -0.65 9.15
N ASN A 170 -8.35 -0.98 9.93
CA ASN A 170 -8.83 -0.21 11.08
C ASN A 170 -8.00 -0.37 12.37
N ASN A 171 -6.96 -1.20 12.36
CA ASN A 171 -6.03 -1.32 13.49
C ASN A 171 -5.04 -0.13 13.47
N ASP A 172 -4.85 0.56 14.58
CA ASP A 172 -3.95 1.73 14.68
C ASP A 172 -2.50 1.37 15.03
N GLY A 173 -2.22 0.10 15.31
CA GLY A 173 -0.90 -0.43 15.64
C GLY A 173 -0.41 -0.18 17.07
N GLN A 174 -1.15 0.54 17.92
CA GLN A 174 -0.66 0.94 19.25
C GLN A 174 -0.38 -0.26 20.16
N GLU A 175 -1.31 -1.22 20.19
CA GLU A 175 -1.15 -2.41 21.03
C GLU A 175 0.02 -3.31 20.55
N ILE A 176 0.24 -3.37 19.22
CA ILE A 176 1.39 -4.09 18.66
C ILE A 176 2.69 -3.37 19.05
N MET A 177 2.71 -2.05 19.01
CA MET A 177 3.85 -1.21 19.43
C MET A 177 4.19 -1.43 20.92
N ASN A 178 3.17 -1.51 21.78
CA ASN A 178 3.34 -1.81 23.21
C ASN A 178 3.97 -3.20 23.42
N ARG A 179 3.52 -4.21 22.66
CA ARG A 179 4.09 -5.56 22.73
C ARG A 179 5.54 -5.61 22.26
N ILE A 180 5.88 -4.90 21.19
CA ILE A 180 7.29 -4.74 20.74
C ILE A 180 8.14 -4.15 21.89
N LYS A 181 7.63 -3.12 22.56
CA LYS A 181 8.31 -2.50 23.71
C LYS A 181 8.51 -3.47 24.87
N THR A 182 7.50 -4.28 25.21
CA THR A 182 7.63 -5.32 26.25
C THR A 182 8.70 -6.35 25.92
N VAL A 183 8.78 -6.78 24.65
CA VAL A 183 9.85 -7.68 24.18
C VAL A 183 11.23 -7.01 24.35
N TYR A 184 11.35 -5.72 24.00
CA TYR A 184 12.59 -4.96 24.23
C TYR A 184 12.99 -4.87 25.70
N GLU A 185 12.05 -4.52 26.58
CA GLU A 185 12.32 -4.37 28.02
C GLU A 185 12.79 -5.69 28.63
N THR A 186 12.14 -6.79 28.28
CA THR A 186 12.53 -8.15 28.68
C THR A 186 13.93 -8.50 28.18
N TYR A 187 14.29 -8.05 26.98
CA TYR A 187 15.61 -8.31 26.41
C TYR A 187 16.72 -7.54 27.13
N ARG A 188 16.44 -6.31 27.56
CA ARG A 188 17.39 -5.43 28.25
C ARG A 188 17.76 -5.91 29.66
N THR A 189 16.93 -6.74 30.29
CA THR A 189 17.25 -7.31 31.61
C THR A 189 18.17 -8.53 31.54
N LYS A 190 18.49 -9.04 30.35
CA LYS A 190 19.41 -10.18 30.20
C LYS A 190 20.85 -9.81 30.58
N PRO A 191 21.64 -10.76 31.12
CA PRO A 191 23.07 -10.55 31.36
C PRO A 191 23.77 -10.21 30.05
N LEU A 192 24.89 -9.48 30.10
CA LEU A 192 25.68 -9.15 28.91
C LEU A 192 26.09 -10.42 28.14
N PRO A 193 26.20 -10.34 26.80
CA PRO A 193 26.64 -11.48 26.00
C PRO A 193 28.07 -11.88 26.41
N GLN A 194 28.28 -13.16 26.63
CA GLN A 194 29.58 -13.72 27.04
C GLN A 194 30.48 -14.02 25.86
N THR A 195 29.90 -14.20 24.67
CA THR A 195 30.64 -14.51 23.44
C THR A 195 30.30 -13.55 22.31
N ARG A 196 31.19 -13.44 21.32
CA ARG A 196 30.95 -12.66 20.10
C ARG A 196 29.75 -13.18 19.31
N SER A 197 29.62 -14.51 19.18
CA SER A 197 28.48 -15.12 18.49
C SER A 197 27.15 -14.77 19.17
N GLU A 198 27.14 -14.80 20.51
CA GLU A 198 25.98 -14.36 21.28
C GLU A 198 25.69 -12.89 21.00
N PHE A 199 26.69 -12.01 21.10
CA PHE A 199 26.54 -10.58 20.82
C PHE A 199 25.96 -10.31 19.41
N GLU A 200 26.52 -10.95 18.36
CA GLU A 200 26.06 -10.76 16.98
C GLU A 200 24.60 -11.20 16.81
N ASN A 201 24.24 -12.36 17.37
CA ASN A 201 22.87 -12.85 17.35
C ASN A 201 21.91 -11.90 18.09
N ARG A 202 22.35 -11.35 19.23
CA ARG A 202 21.58 -10.35 19.99
C ARG A 202 21.36 -9.07 19.18
N ALA A 203 22.39 -8.60 18.47
CA ALA A 203 22.32 -7.41 17.64
C ALA A 203 21.35 -7.60 16.46
N ARG A 204 21.39 -8.76 15.79
CA ARG A 204 20.44 -9.07 14.71
C ARG A 204 19.00 -9.12 15.20
N LEU A 205 18.74 -9.77 16.34
CA LEU A 205 17.40 -9.78 16.93
C LEU A 205 16.92 -8.36 17.29
N PHE A 206 17.80 -7.53 17.84
CA PHE A 206 17.46 -6.13 18.12
C PHE A 206 17.09 -5.36 16.84
N GLN A 207 17.86 -5.56 15.77
CA GLN A 207 17.60 -4.98 14.45
C GLN A 207 16.27 -5.48 13.85
N PHE A 208 15.96 -6.77 13.98
CA PHE A 208 14.68 -7.34 13.58
C PHE A 208 13.51 -6.64 14.29
N LEU A 209 13.60 -6.46 15.61
CA LEU A 209 12.56 -5.75 16.37
C LEU A 209 12.43 -4.27 15.93
N GLN A 210 13.53 -3.61 15.53
CA GLN A 210 13.48 -2.22 15.04
C GLN A 210 12.79 -2.13 13.68
N LEU A 211 13.06 -3.09 12.79
CA LEU A 211 12.34 -3.20 11.53
C LEU A 211 10.87 -3.49 11.78
N PHE A 212 10.54 -4.38 12.73
CA PHE A 212 9.15 -4.66 13.06
C PHE A 212 8.45 -3.42 13.63
N GLN A 213 9.12 -2.66 14.48
CA GLN A 213 8.62 -1.37 14.95
C GLN A 213 8.33 -0.42 13.79
N SER A 214 9.27 -0.30 12.85
CA SER A 214 9.12 0.53 11.65
C SER A 214 7.96 0.07 10.77
N PHE A 215 7.79 -1.25 10.63
CA PHE A 215 6.69 -1.85 9.88
C PHE A 215 5.31 -1.44 10.43
N ILE A 216 5.16 -1.40 11.76
CA ILE A 216 3.93 -0.96 12.43
C ILE A 216 3.80 0.56 12.40
N GLN A 217 4.90 1.29 12.57
CA GLN A 217 4.91 2.76 12.54
C GLN A 217 4.37 3.30 11.22
N VAL A 218 4.75 2.70 10.09
CA VAL A 218 4.26 3.07 8.75
C VAL A 218 2.72 3.01 8.68
N LYS A 219 2.09 2.05 9.38
CA LYS A 219 0.63 1.95 9.47
C LYS A 219 0.03 2.99 10.41
N ALA A 220 0.66 3.25 11.56
CA ALA A 220 0.22 4.28 12.49
C ALA A 220 0.26 5.68 11.85
N ASP A 221 1.31 5.98 11.08
CA ASP A 221 1.46 7.24 10.35
C ASP A 221 0.36 7.41 9.30
N PHE A 222 0.01 6.34 8.57
CA PHE A 222 -1.10 6.34 7.63
C PHE A 222 -2.44 6.58 8.33
N ALA A 223 -2.71 5.89 9.44
CA ALA A 223 -3.96 6.07 10.18
C ALA A 223 -4.12 7.52 10.68
N LYS A 224 -3.03 8.11 11.19
CA LYS A 224 -3.00 9.52 11.59
C LYS A 224 -3.26 10.46 10.42
N LEU A 225 -2.63 10.23 9.26
CA LEU A 225 -2.85 11.01 8.05
C LEU A 225 -4.32 11.00 7.61
N GLN A 226 -5.03 9.87 7.77
CA GLN A 226 -6.46 9.80 7.43
C GLN A 226 -7.37 10.50 8.45
N LEU A 227 -6.96 10.59 9.72
CA LEU A 227 -7.71 11.31 10.75
C LEU A 227 -7.60 12.83 10.63
N ASP A 228 -6.48 13.33 10.08
CA ASP A 228 -6.22 14.76 9.91
C ASP A 228 -6.92 15.38 8.68
N LYS A 229 -7.67 14.58 7.89
CA LYS A 229 -8.43 15.01 6.69
C LYS A 229 -9.90 15.23 6.99
#